data_AF-A0A967BY79-F1
#
_entry.id   AF-A0A967BY79-F1
#
_cell.length_a   1.000
_cell.length_b   1.000
_cell.length_c   1.000
_cell.angle_alpha   90.00
_cell.angle_beta   90.00
_cell.angle_gamma   90.00
#
_symmetry.space_group_name_H-M   'P 1'
#
loop_
_entity.id
_entity.type
_entity.pdbx_description
1 polymer ?
#
loop_
_entity_poly.entity_id
_entity_poly.type
_entity_poly.pdbx_seq_one_letter_code
_entity_poly.pdbx_strand_id
1 'polypeptide(L)' 'MARIGMVNYINTAPIYEVWKATINRPDWQVTEAPPSVLNRLLAADELDLGFVSSYEYAARPAKYRILADLSISATGPV' A
#
# COMPACT_ATOMS: atom_id res chain seq x y z
N MET A 1 13.16 -6.87 -9.13
CA MET A 1 13.12 -5.59 -8.41
C MET A 1 11.66 -5.29 -8.14
N ALA A 2 11.25 -5.16 -6.88
CA ALA A 2 9.86 -4.86 -6.53
C ALA A 2 9.72 -3.37 -6.19
N ARG A 3 8.67 -2.71 -6.71
CA ARG A 3 8.33 -1.30 -6.47
C ARG A 3 7.14 -1.24 -5.51
N ILE A 4 7.37 -0.76 -4.30
CA ILE A 4 6.43 -0.84 -3.19
C ILE A 4 5.97 0.58 -2.82
N GLY A 5 4.66 0.82 -2.86
CA GLY A 5 4.03 2.01 -2.33
C GLY A 5 3.67 1.85 -0.87
N MET A 6 4.16 2.75 -0.02
CA MET A 6 3.85 2.76 1.40
C MET A 6 3.15 4.05 1.80
N VAL A 7 1.95 3.93 2.36
CA VAL A 7 1.22 5.09 2.87
C VAL A 7 1.91 5.57 4.14
N ASN A 8 2.23 6.87 4.21
CA ASN A 8 2.83 7.50 5.37
C ASN A 8 1.77 8.14 6.29
N TYR A 9 0.85 7.33 6.81
CA TYR A 9 -0.17 7.73 7.78
C TYR A 9 0.02 6.99 9.10
N ILE A 10 -0.45 7.57 10.20
CA ILE A 10 -0.25 6.98 11.53
C ILE A 10 -0.89 5.59 11.67
N ASN A 11 -1.97 5.32 10.94
CA ASN A 11 -2.67 4.04 10.97
C ASN A 11 -1.90 2.90 10.28
N THR A 12 -0.89 3.20 9.44
CA THR A 12 -0.01 2.19 8.82
C THR A 12 1.29 2.00 9.61
N ALA A 13 1.60 2.88 10.57
CA ALA A 13 2.85 2.82 11.34
C ALA A 13 3.11 1.46 12.03
N PRO A 14 2.12 0.78 12.66
CA PRO A 14 2.36 -0.52 13.29
C PRO A 14 2.85 -1.61 12.32
N ILE A 15 2.51 -1.49 11.03
CA ILE A 15 2.97 -2.40 9.98
C ILE A 15 4.29 -1.89 9.42
N TYR A 16 4.36 -0.61 9.05
CA TYR A 16 5.49 -0.09 8.29
C TYR A 16 6.79 -0.02 9.10
N GLU A 17 6.72 0.39 10.37
CA GLU A 17 7.92 0.47 11.21
C GLU A 17 8.51 -0.92 11.48
N VAL A 18 7.65 -1.91 11.75
CA VAL A 18 8.07 -3.31 11.92
C VAL A 18 8.65 -3.86 10.62
N TRP A 19 8.02 -3.57 9.48
CA TRP A 19 8.51 -4.00 8.17
C TRP A 19 9.89 -3.41 7.86
N LYS A 20 10.10 -2.11 8.08
CA LYS A 20 11.42 -1.45 7.91
C LYS A 20 12.50 -2.08 8.80
N ALA A 21 12.14 -2.46 10.02
CA ALA A 21 13.08 -3.05 10.98
C ALA A 21 13.42 -4.51 10.69
N THR A 22 12.54 -5.25 10.03
CA THR A 22 12.65 -6.72 9.87
C THR A 22 13.02 -7.16 8.45
N ILE A 23 12.70 -6.35 7.44
CA ILE A 23 12.95 -6.69 6.04
C ILE A 23 14.19 -5.96 5.53
N ASN A 24 15.22 -6.73 5.16
CA ASN A 24 16.41 -6.21 4.51
C ASN A 24 16.47 -6.69 3.05
N ARG A 25 15.91 -5.89 2.14
CA ARG A 25 15.87 -6.18 0.69
C ARG A 25 16.32 -4.95 -0.10
N PRO A 26 17.62 -4.81 -0.37
CA PRO A 26 18.16 -3.64 -1.08
C PRO A 26 17.73 -3.58 -2.56
N ASP A 27 17.23 -4.69 -3.12
CA ASP A 27 16.68 -4.78 -4.46
C ASP A 27 15.21 -4.32 -4.56
N TRP A 28 14.61 -3.88 -3.46
CA TRP A 28 13.24 -3.34 -3.42
C TRP A 28 13.28 -1.81 -3.36
N GLN A 29 12.43 -1.16 -4.13
CA GLN A 29 12.28 0.29 -4.16
C GLN A 29 11.01 0.69 -3.44
N VAL A 30 11.13 1.51 -2.39
CA VAL A 30 10.00 1.96 -1.59
C VAL A 30 9.69 3.42 -1.94
N THR A 31 8.43 3.70 -2.25
CA THR A 31 7.90 5.04 -2.45
C THR A 31 6.91 5.37 -1.34
N GLU A 32 7.26 6.33 -0.50
CA GLU A 32 6.36 6.87 0.52
C GLU A 32 5.57 8.05 -0.04
N ALA A 33 4.23 7.96 -0.04
CA ALA A 33 3.37 9.05 -0.50
C ALA A 33 1.96 8.95 0.08
N PRO A 34 1.13 10.02 -0.02
CA PRO A 34 -0.29 9.94 0.32
C PRO A 34 -1.04 8.91 -0.54
N PRO A 35 -2.16 8.33 -0.06
CA PRO A 35 -2.91 7.30 -0.79
C PRO A 35 -3.34 7.72 -2.20
N SER A 36 -3.72 8.97 -2.41
CA SER A 36 -4.13 9.47 -3.73
C SER A 36 -3.00 9.41 -4.77
N VAL A 37 -1.75 9.61 -4.33
CA VAL A 37 -0.55 9.49 -5.18
C VAL A 37 -0.28 8.02 -5.44
N LEU A 38 -0.24 7.17 -4.41
CA LEU A 38 0.02 5.74 -4.57
C LEU A 38 -1.03 5.03 -5.43
N ASN A 39 -2.30 5.37 -5.28
CA ASN A 39 -3.39 4.88 -6.14
C ASN A 39 -3.13 5.21 -7.62
N ARG A 40 -2.68 6.44 -7.91
CA ARG A 40 -2.35 6.85 -9.29
C ARG A 40 -1.18 6.04 -9.84
N LEU A 41 -0.12 5.87 -9.05
CA LEU A 41 1.06 5.12 -9.45
C LEU A 41 0.74 3.64 -9.68
N LEU A 42 -0.07 3.01 -8.82
CA LEU A 42 -0.54 1.64 -9.01
C LEU A 42 -1.43 1.50 -10.25
N ALA A 43 -2.36 2.44 -10.47
CA ALA A 43 -3.23 2.41 -11.64
C ALA A 43 -2.46 2.58 -12.97
N ALA A 44 -1.31 3.25 -12.92
CA ALA A 44 -0.39 3.48 -14.03
C ALA A 44 0.71 2.40 -14.17
N ASP A 45 0.65 1.32 -13.37
CA ASP A 45 1.63 0.24 -13.36
C ASP A 45 3.07 0.72 -13.01
N GLU A 46 3.18 1.85 -12.30
CA GLU A 46 4.44 2.42 -11.79
C GLU A 46 4.86 1.83 -10.44
N LEU A 47 3.94 1.16 -9.75
CA LEU A 47 4.18 0.36 -8.55
C LEU A 47 3.68 -1.08 -8.76
N ASP A 48 4.31 -2.05 -8.09
CA ASP A 48 3.93 -3.45 -8.15
C ASP A 48 3.01 -3.85 -6.98
N LEU A 49 3.15 -3.17 -5.84
CA LEU A 49 2.43 -3.43 -4.61
C LEU A 49 2.27 -2.12 -3.84
N GLY A 50 1.17 -1.96 -3.10
CA GLY A 50 1.07 -0.93 -2.08
C GLY A 50 -0.26 -0.91 -1.37
N PHE A 51 -0.36 -0.07 -0.34
CA PHE A 51 -1.65 0.21 0.28
C PHE A 51 -2.47 1.13 -0.64
N VAL A 52 -3.67 0.69 -0.99
CA VAL A 52 -4.65 1.45 -1.78
C VAL A 52 -5.90 1.72 -0.96
N SER A 53 -6.63 2.76 -1.33
CA SER A 53 -7.96 2.94 -0.79
C SER A 53 -8.91 1.84 -1.29
N SER A 54 -9.90 1.47 -0.47
CA SER A 54 -10.96 0.53 -0.88
C SER A 54 -11.72 1.02 -2.11
N TYR A 55 -11.87 2.33 -2.26
CA TYR A 55 -12.43 2.96 -3.46
C TYR A 55 -11.61 2.68 -4.72
N GLU A 56 -10.27 2.80 -4.65
CA GLU A 56 -9.40 2.53 -5.81
C GLU A 56 -9.54 1.08 -6.28
N TYR A 57 -9.55 0.14 -5.33
CA TYR A 57 -9.81 -1.26 -5.65
C TYR A 57 -11.19 -1.45 -6.30
N ALA A 58 -12.24 -0.88 -5.71
CA ALA A 58 -13.61 -1.01 -6.22
C ALA A 58 -13.79 -0.39 -7.62
N ALA A 59 -13.04 0.67 -7.94
CA ALA A 59 -13.09 1.31 -9.25
C ALA A 59 -12.43 0.48 -10.36
N ARG A 60 -11.45 -0.36 -10.03
CA ARG A 60 -10.66 -1.15 -11.01
C ARG A 60 -10.36 -2.56 -10.50
N PRO A 61 -11.37 -3.38 -10.13
CA PRO A 61 -11.14 -4.64 -9.44
C PRO A 61 -10.33 -5.65 -10.28
N ALA A 62 -10.46 -5.59 -11.60
CA ALA A 62 -9.72 -6.47 -12.52
C ALA A 62 -8.21 -6.16 -12.58
N LYS A 63 -7.77 -4.97 -12.16
CA LYS A 63 -6.35 -4.60 -12.16
C LYS A 63 -5.59 -5.09 -10.93
N TYR A 64 -6.29 -5.45 -9.86
CA TYR A 64 -5.67 -5.65 -8.55
C TYR A 64 -5.97 -7.03 -7.98
N ARG A 65 -5.05 -7.50 -7.14
CA ARG A 65 -5.30 -8.62 -6.23
C ARG A 65 -5.07 -8.12 -4.81
N ILE A 66 -5.99 -8.42 -3.92
CA ILE A 66 -5.87 -8.08 -2.50
C ILE A 66 -5.08 -9.18 -1.81
N LEU A 67 -4.14 -8.78 -0.95
CA LEU A 67 -3.49 -9.71 -0.03
C LEU A 67 -4.49 -10.09 1.07
N ALA A 68 -4.82 -11.38 1.15
CA ALA A 68 -5.70 -11.89 2.19
C ALA A 68 -5.14 -11.56 3.59
N ASP A 69 -6.05 -11.38 4.55
CA ASP A 69 -5.75 -11.15 5.96
C ASP A 69 -5.00 -9.84 6.30
N LEU A 70 -4.86 -8.92 5.33
CA LEU A 70 -4.25 -7.62 5.55
C LEU A 70 -5.18 -6.48 5.09
N SER A 71 -5.62 -5.64 6.03
CA SER A 71 -6.34 -4.40 5.73
C SER A 71 -6.14 -3.35 6.82
N ILE A 72 -6.33 -2.09 6.47
CA ILE A 72 -6.52 -1.01 7.43
C ILE A 72 -8.02 -0.70 7.44
N SER A 73 -8.70 -1.11 8.51
CA SER A 73 -10.15 -1.03 8.65
C SER A 73 -10.51 -0.65 10.08
N ALA A 74 -11.69 -0.06 10.26
CA ALA A 74 -12.25 0.26 11.57
C ALA A 74 -13.71 -0.19 11.64
N THR A 75 -14.11 -0.75 12.79
CA THR A 75 -15.52 -1.04 13.08
C THR A 75 -16.10 0.13 13.86
N GLY A 76 -16.72 1.08 13.16
CA GLY A 76 -17.33 2.27 13.77
C GLY A 76 -16.92 3.59 13.10
N PRO A 77 -17.37 4.74 13.63
CA PRO A 77 -16.99 6.05 13.12
C PRO A 77 -15.48 6.31 13.22
N VAL A 78 -14.92 6.98 12.21
CA VAL A 78 -13.52 7.42 12.13
C VAL A 78 -13.42 8.91 11.86
#